data_AF-A0A2V5ZXZ6-F1
#
_entry.id   AF-A0A2V5ZXZ6-F1
#
_cell.length_a   1.000
_cell.length_b   1.000
_cell.length_c   1.000
_cell.angle_alpha   90.00
_cell.angle_beta   90.00
_cell.angle_gamma   90.00
#
_symmetry.space_group_name_H-M   'P 1'
#
loop_
_entity.id
_entity.type
_entity.pdbx_description
1 polymer ?
#
loop_
_entity_poly.entity_id
_entity_poly.type
_entity_poly.pdbx_seq_one_letter_code
_entity_poly.pdbx_strand_id
1 'polypeptide(L)' 'QDLMKLVPQKYWAIWSHWLIWHGRRRCYARKPDCANCEVFNLCPSGRKFLRTGIAAKPQL' A
#
# COMPACT_ATOMS: atom_id res chain seq x y z
N GLN A 1 -3.11 -17.10 8.51
CA GLN A 1 -2.54 -17.91 7.39
C GLN A 1 -3.21 -17.54 6.05
N ASP A 2 -3.79 -16.33 5.95
CA ASP A 2 -4.77 -16.00 4.91
C ASP A 2 -4.11 -15.64 3.58
N LEU A 3 -2.90 -15.10 3.63
CA LEU A 3 -2.10 -14.75 2.44
C LEU A 3 -1.60 -15.98 1.67
N MET A 4 -1.36 -17.10 2.36
CA MET A 4 -0.87 -18.34 1.73
C MET A 4 -1.91 -18.97 0.79
N LYS A 5 -3.20 -18.67 0.98
CA LYS A 5 -4.29 -19.13 0.11
C LYS A 5 -4.43 -18.29 -1.16
N LEU A 6 -3.97 -17.04 -1.12
CA LEU A 6 -4.11 -16.05 -2.20
C LEU A 6 -2.86 -15.96 -3.08
N VAL A 7 -1.68 -16.16 -2.49
CA VAL A 7 -0.40 -16.03 -3.19
C VAL A 7 0.21 -17.42 -3.41
N PRO A 8 0.51 -17.82 -4.66
CA PRO A 8 1.22 -19.06 -4.94
C PRO A 8 2.56 -19.13 -4.20
N GLN A 9 2.92 -20.31 -3.69
CA GLN A 9 4.10 -20.50 -2.83
C GLN A 9 5.41 -20.02 -3.47
N LYS A 10 5.55 -20.19 -4.79
CA LYS A 10 6.69 -19.69 -5.59
C LYS A 10 6.93 -18.18 -5.47
N TYR A 11 5.92 -17.39 -5.10
CA TYR A 11 6.02 -15.93 -5.02
C TYR A 11 6.06 -15.39 -3.59
N TRP A 12 6.05 -16.22 -2.55
CA TRP A 12 6.00 -15.72 -1.17
C TRP A 12 7.16 -14.81 -0.81
N ALA A 13 8.38 -15.17 -1.22
CA ALA A 13 9.57 -14.36 -0.98
C ALA A 13 9.46 -12.99 -1.66
N ILE A 14 9.13 -12.95 -2.95
CA ILE A 14 9.06 -11.68 -3.70
C ILE A 14 7.88 -10.82 -3.26
N TRP A 15 6.75 -11.45 -2.94
CA TRP A 15 5.56 -10.77 -2.43
C TRP A 15 5.82 -10.09 -1.08
N SER A 16 6.58 -10.76 -0.20
CA SER A 16 7.03 -10.17 1.07
C SER A 16 7.93 -8.96 0.83
N HIS A 17 8.88 -9.04 -0.11
CA HIS A 17 9.72 -7.90 -0.49
C HIS A 17 8.89 -6.73 -1.03
N TRP A 18 7.87 -7.00 -1.85
CA TRP A 18 6.97 -5.97 -2.36
C TRP A 18 6.23 -5.24 -1.25
N LEU A 19 5.72 -5.95 -0.24
CA LEU A 19 5.11 -5.30 0.92
C LEU A 19 6.08 -4.41 1.68
N ILE A 20 7.30 -4.90 1.92
CA ILE A 20 8.33 -4.14 2.63
C ILE A 20 8.69 -2.88 1.85
N TRP A 21 8.93 -2.99 0.54
CA TRP A 21 9.23 -1.84 -0.31
C TRP A 21 8.08 -0.86 -0.38
N HIS A 22 6.86 -1.36 -0.53
CA HIS A 22 5.67 -0.53 -0.57
C HIS A 22 5.49 0.25 0.74
N GLY A 23 5.63 -0.41 1.89
CA GLY A 23 5.55 0.27 3.19
C GLY A 23 6.66 1.33 3.39
N ARG A 24 7.87 1.06 2.89
CA ARG A 24 9.03 1.95 3.05
C ARG A 24 9.10 3.10 2.04
N ARG A 25 8.44 2.98 0.89
CA ARG A 25 8.49 3.98 -0.19
C ARG A 25 7.16 4.68 -0.45
N ARG A 26 6.04 4.05 -0.08
CA ARG A 26 4.68 4.54 -0.37
C ARG A 26 3.85 4.70 0.90
N CYS A 27 3.63 3.59 1.61
CA CYS A 27 2.69 3.52 2.71
C CYS A 27 3.38 3.71 4.07
N TYR A 28 3.96 4.89 4.26
CA TYR A 28 4.60 5.24 5.53
C TYR A 28 3.58 5.25 6.68
N ALA A 29 3.96 4.67 7.83
CA ALA A 29 3.05 4.45 8.96
C ALA A 29 2.31 5.72 9.45
N ARG A 30 2.99 6.88 9.46
CA ARG A 30 2.40 8.16 9.91
C ARG A 30 1.89 9.05 8.78
N LYS A 31 2.50 8.99 7.60
CA LYS A 31 2.21 9.91 6.50
C LYS A 31 2.32 9.19 5.15
N PRO A 32 1.36 8.32 4.80
CA PRO A 32 1.43 7.55 3.58
C PRO A 32 1.27 8.47 2.37
N ASP A 33 2.03 8.21 1.31
CA ASP A 33 1.91 8.92 0.04
C ASP A 33 0.84 8.25 -0.83
N CYS A 34 -0.42 8.38 -0.38
CA CYS A 34 -1.56 7.81 -1.07
C CYS A 34 -1.81 8.45 -2.44
N ALA A 35 -1.42 9.71 -2.64
CA ALA A 35 -1.53 10.44 -3.91
C ALA A 35 -0.96 9.66 -5.10
N ASN A 36 0.24 9.16 -4.90
CA ASN A 36 1.04 8.58 -5.96
C ASN A 36 1.00 7.03 -5.90
N CYS A 37 0.33 6.45 -4.91
CA CYS A 37 0.32 5.01 -4.64
C CYS A 37 -0.27 4.21 -5.82
N GLU A 38 0.49 3.24 -6.34
CA GLU A 38 0.10 2.48 -7.54
C GLU A 38 -1.14 1.62 -7.30
N VAL A 39 -1.34 1.21 -6.04
CA VAL A 39 -2.48 0.38 -5.59
C VAL A 39 -3.57 1.21 -4.91
N PHE A 40 -3.55 2.55 -5.03
CA PHE A 40 -4.50 3.44 -4.37
C PHE A 40 -5.96 3.06 -4.66
N ASN A 41 -6.26 2.74 -5.92
CA ASN A 41 -7.61 2.37 -6.35
C ASN A 41 -8.13 1.07 -5.69
N LEU A 42 -7.22 0.20 -5.26
CA LEU A 42 -7.54 -1.05 -4.56
C LEU A 42 -7.46 -0.91 -3.04
N CYS A 43 -6.95 0.22 -2.53
CA CYS A 43 -6.69 0.41 -1.10
C CYS A 43 -7.94 0.94 -0.37
N PRO A 44 -8.52 0.16 0.56
CA PRO A 44 -9.69 0.61 1.32
C PRO A 44 -9.35 1.75 2.29
N SER A 45 -8.11 1.80 2.79
CA SER A 45 -7.65 2.80 3.75
C SER A 45 -7.15 4.09 3.10
N GLY A 46 -6.72 4.05 1.84
CA GLY A 46 -6.13 5.21 1.15
C GLY A 46 -7.05 6.43 1.16
N ARG A 47 -8.36 6.22 0.91
CA ARG A 47 -9.36 7.29 0.97
C ARG A 47 -9.53 7.90 2.36
N LYS A 48 -9.35 7.11 3.43
CA LYS A 48 -9.42 7.62 4.81
C LYS A 48 -8.25 8.57 5.10
N PHE A 49 -7.04 8.19 4.68
CA PHE A 49 -5.84 9.02 4.85
C PHE A 49 -5.84 10.31 4.03
N LEU A 50 -6.47 10.29 2.84
CA LEU A 50 -6.71 11.51 2.06
C LEU A 50 -7.74 12.43 2.72
N ARG A 51 -8.82 11.86 3.29
CA ARG A 51 -9.86 12.65 3.99
C ARG A 51 -9.34 13.34 5.24
N THR A 52 -8.41 12.73 5.96
CA THR A 52 -7.81 13.32 7.17
C THR A 52 -6.73 14.34 6.88
N GLY A 53 -6.35 14.55 5.61
CA GLY A 53 -5.29 15.49 5.22
C GLY A 53 -3.87 15.04 5.59
N ILE A 54 -3.72 13.79 6.05
CA ILE A 54 -2.43 13.21 6.43
C ILE A 54 -1.63 12.83 5.17
N ALA A 55 -2.31 12.27 4.17
CA ALA A 55 -1.73 11.98 2.86
C ALA A 55 -1.84 13.18 1.93
N ALA A 56 -0.82 13.40 1.08
CA ALA A 56 -0.91 14.36 -0.02
C ALA A 56 -2.07 13.97 -0.95
N LYS A 57 -2.82 14.96 -1.47
CA LYS A 57 -3.82 14.70 -2.51
C LYS A 57 -3.12 14.31 -3.82
N PRO A 58 -3.62 13.31 -4.55
CA PRO A 58 -3.16 13.06 -5.91
C PRO A 58 -3.28 14.35 -6.71
N GLN A 59 -2.19 14.82 -7.29
CA GLN A 59 -2.23 15.81 -8.35
C GLN A 59 -2.74 15.06 -9.58
N LEU A 60 -4.05 15.16 -9.79
CA LEU A 60 -4.70 14.77 -11.04
C LEU A 60 -4.18 15.62 -12.19
#